data_AF-A0A8T6E941-F1
#
_entry.id   AF-A0A8T6E941-F1
#
_cell.length_a   1.000
_cell.length_b   1.000
_cell.length_c   1.000
_cell.angle_alpha   90.00
_cell.angle_beta   90.00
_cell.angle_gamma   90.00
#
_symmetry.space_group_name_H-M   'P 1'
#
loop_
_entity.id
_entity.type
_entity.pdbx_description
1 polymer ?
#
loop_
_entity_poly.entity_id
_entity_poly.type
_entity_poly.pdbx_seq_one_letter_code
_entity_poly.pdbx_strand_id
1 'polypeptide(L)' 'MTSKRAIYLPAVEKRIPLGAYVKGIKEAIANPDAEFKHGLTCWWSCTGAEIRKQFRRGIHDRINQAIPYINRPTM' A
#
# COMPACT_ATOMS: atom_id res chain seq x y z
N MET A 1 -25.01 2.89 1.49
CA MET A 1 -24.06 1.80 1.18
C MET A 1 -22.74 2.45 0.75
N THR A 2 -21.75 2.55 1.64
CA THR A 2 -20.46 3.15 1.27
C THR A 2 -19.72 2.16 0.38
N SER A 3 -19.54 2.47 -0.91
CA SER A 3 -18.73 1.66 -1.83
C SER A 3 -17.38 1.36 -1.19
N LYS A 4 -17.13 0.11 -0.83
CA LYS A 4 -15.86 -0.33 -0.22
C LYS A 4 -14.79 -0.21 -1.29
N ARG A 5 -14.12 0.95 -1.36
CA ARG A 5 -12.95 1.17 -2.23
C ARG A 5 -11.96 0.04 -1.95
N ALA A 6 -11.53 -0.64 -3.01
CA ALA A 6 -10.52 -1.69 -2.94
C ALA A 6 -9.22 -1.17 -3.54
N ILE A 7 -8.09 -1.72 -3.10
CA ILE A 7 -6.76 -1.43 -3.64
C ILE A 7 -6.14 -2.73 -4.10
N TYR A 8 -5.52 -2.71 -5.28
CA TYR A 8 -4.73 -3.82 -5.78
C TYR A 8 -3.37 -3.84 -5.07
N LEU A 9 -3.02 -4.99 -4.49
CA LEU A 9 -1.75 -5.24 -3.83
C LEU A 9 -0.88 -6.10 -4.75
N PRO A 10 0.12 -5.53 -5.44
CA PRO A 10 0.93 -6.25 -6.41
C PRO A 10 1.76 -7.37 -5.80
N ALA A 11 2.14 -7.27 -4.52
CA ALA A 11 2.87 -8.31 -3.80
C ALA A 11 2.21 -9.71 -3.83
N VAL A 12 0.89 -9.76 -3.91
CA VAL A 12 0.09 -11.01 -3.87
C VAL A 12 -0.99 -11.04 -4.95
N GLU A 13 -0.94 -10.09 -5.87
CA GLU A 13 -1.87 -9.92 -6.99
C GLU A 13 -3.36 -9.92 -6.60
N LYS A 14 -3.68 -9.39 -5.41
CA LYS A 14 -5.05 -9.37 -4.88
C LYS A 14 -5.58 -7.96 -4.69
N ARG A 15 -6.89 -7.79 -4.91
CA ARG A 15 -7.61 -6.61 -4.48
C ARG A 15 -8.07 -6.79 -3.03
N ILE A 16 -7.63 -5.90 -2.15
CA ILE A 16 -8.03 -5.88 -0.74
C ILE A 16 -8.84 -4.62 -0.43
N PRO A 17 -9.76 -4.66 0.55
CA PRO A 17 -10.47 -3.46 0.99
C PRO A 17 -9.49 -2.38 1.46
N LEU A 18 -9.75 -1.12 1.11
CA LEU A 18 -8.91 0.01 1.49
C LEU A 18 -8.71 0.12 3.01
N GLY A 19 -9.74 -0.22 3.78
CA GLY A 19 -9.64 -0.26 5.25
C GLY A 19 -8.62 -1.29 5.75
N ALA A 20 -8.56 -2.47 5.11
CA ALA A 20 -7.58 -3.50 5.44
C ALA A 20 -6.15 -3.07 5.09
N TYR A 21 -5.98 -2.43 3.92
CA TYR A 21 -4.71 -1.85 3.50
C TYR A 21 -4.18 -0.80 4.49
N VAL A 22 -5.03 0.17 4.87
CA VAL A 22 -4.66 1.22 5.82
C VAL A 22 -4.34 0.64 7.20
N LYS A 23 -5.10 -0.36 7.65
CA LYS A 23 -4.82 -1.05 8.92
C LYS A 23 -3.45 -1.71 8.90
N GLY A 24 -3.12 -2.48 7.84
CA GLY A 24 -1.82 -3.13 7.70
C GLY A 24 -0.66 -2.14 7.66
N ILE A 25 -0.81 -1.00 6.98
CA ILE A 25 0.22 0.05 6.97
C ILE A 25 0.42 0.65 8.37
N LYS A 26 -0.66 0.94 9.10
CA LYS A 26 -0.55 1.46 10.47
C LYS A 26 0.18 0.48 11.40
N GLU A 27 -0.10 -0.81 11.24
CA GLU A 27 0.56 -1.87 12.00
C GLU A 27 2.05 -1.98 11.67
N ALA A 28 2.43 -1.95 10.39
CA ALA A 28 3.81 -1.91 9.95
C ALA A 28 4.56 -0.65 10.41
N ILE A 29 3.86 0.49 10.46
CA ILE A 29 4.40 1.75 10.98
C ILE A 29 4.65 1.69 12.50
N ALA A 30 3.76 1.05 13.24
CA ALA A 30 3.88 0.90 14.69
C ALA A 30 4.96 -0.13 15.07
N ASN A 31 5.23 -1.11 14.21
CA ASN A 31 6.16 -2.20 14.46
C ASN A 31 7.24 -2.26 13.36
N PRO A 32 8.25 -1.37 13.38
CA PRO A 32 9.23 -1.26 12.29
C PRO A 32 10.12 -2.51 12.15
N ASP A 33 10.46 -3.18 13.25
CA ASP A 33 11.32 -4.36 13.27
C ASP A 33 10.56 -5.69 13.12
N ALA A 34 9.22 -5.65 13.10
CA ALA A 34 8.42 -6.86 12.89
C ALA A 34 8.52 -7.34 11.44
N GLU A 35 8.64 -8.66 11.26
CA GLU A 35 8.57 -9.30 9.96
C GLU A 35 7.13 -9.57 9.54
N PHE A 36 6.81 -9.19 8.31
CA PHE A 36 5.54 -9.45 7.66
C PHE A 36 5.75 -10.44 6.53
N LYS A 37 4.75 -11.30 6.27
CA LYS A 37 4.84 -12.37 5.24
C LYS A 37 5.13 -11.87 3.83
N HIS A 38 4.70 -10.64 3.54
CA HIS A 38 4.92 -9.96 2.27
C HIS A 38 4.84 -8.44 2.53
N GLY A 39 5.35 -7.64 1.60
CA GLY A 39 5.16 -6.18 1.64
C GLY A 39 3.99 -5.72 0.79
N LEU A 40 4.04 -4.45 0.37
CA LEU A 40 3.07 -3.87 -0.55
C LEU A 40 3.38 -4.26 -2.00
N THR A 41 4.67 -4.39 -2.32
CA THR A 41 5.17 -4.73 -3.66
C THR A 41 6.07 -5.97 -3.70
N CYS A 42 6.66 -6.39 -2.56
CA CYS A 42 7.47 -7.60 -2.45
C CYS A 42 6.60 -8.81 -2.06
N TRP A 43 6.79 -9.96 -2.71
CA TRP A 43 6.11 -11.23 -2.38
C TRP A 43 6.81 -12.01 -1.25
N TRP A 44 8.06 -11.66 -0.91
CA TRP A 44 8.84 -12.25 0.18
C TRP A 44 8.68 -11.48 1.50
N SER A 45 9.15 -12.08 2.60
CA SER A 45 9.09 -11.46 3.93
C SER A 45 9.79 -10.09 3.95
N CYS A 46 9.09 -9.08 4.46
CA CYS A 46 9.56 -7.70 4.51
C CYS A 46 9.29 -7.14 5.91
N THR A 47 10.19 -6.30 6.41
CA THR A 47 10.02 -5.66 7.72
C THR A 47 8.98 -4.52 7.68
N GLY A 48 8.44 -4.14 8.84
CA GLY A 48 7.56 -2.97 8.93
C GLY A 48 8.22 -1.69 8.41
N ALA A 49 9.53 -1.52 8.65
CA ALA A 49 10.32 -0.44 8.11
C ALA A 49 10.38 -0.44 6.57
N GLU A 50 10.51 -1.60 5.94
CA GLU A 50 10.49 -1.74 4.49
C GLU A 50 9.11 -1.46 3.90
N ILE A 51 8.04 -1.96 4.52
CA ILE A 51 6.65 -1.66 4.14
C ILE A 51 6.42 -0.15 4.17
N ARG A 52 6.91 0.53 5.21
CA ARG A 52 6.83 2.00 5.33
C ARG A 52 7.58 2.71 4.21
N LYS A 53 8.76 2.23 3.82
CA LYS A 53 9.53 2.75 2.68
C LYS A 53 8.76 2.56 1.37
N GLN A 54 8.20 1.37 1.13
CA GLN A 54 7.38 1.07 -0.06
C GLN A 54 6.16 1.99 -0.13
N PHE A 55 5.48 2.21 1.00
CA PHE A 55 4.35 3.12 1.06
C PHE A 55 4.74 4.55 0.68
N ARG A 56 5.83 5.09 1.26
CA ARG A 56 6.36 6.42 0.93
C ARG A 56 6.77 6.52 -0.54
N ARG A 57 7.42 5.48 -1.07
CA ARG A 57 7.80 5.41 -2.49
C ARG A 57 6.58 5.50 -3.39
N GLY A 58 5.51 4.79 -3.06
CA GLY A 58 4.25 4.86 -3.80
C GLY A 58 3.58 6.23 -3.76
N ILE A 59 3.76 7.01 -2.68
CA ILE A 59 3.31 8.40 -2.61
C ILE A 59 4.16 9.30 -3.52
N HIS A 60 5.49 9.21 -3.41
CA HIS A 60 6.41 9.98 -4.24
C HIS A 60 6.21 9.70 -5.73
N ASP A 61 6.01 8.43 -6.11
CA ASP A 61 5.75 8.03 -7.49
C ASP A 61 4.51 8.73 -8.06
N ARG A 62 3.40 8.75 -7.31
CA ARG A 62 2.18 9.46 -7.71
C ARG A 62 2.34 10.97 -7.81
N ILE A 63 3.19 11.57 -6.99
CA ILE A 63 3.52 13.00 -7.06
C ILE A 63 4.36 13.27 -8.31
N ASN A 64 5.40 12.46 -8.54
CA ASN A 64 6.31 12.58 -9.68
C ASN A 64 5.62 12.34 -11.03
N GLN A 65 4.61 11.45 -11.08
CA GLN A 65 3.81 11.25 -12.28
C GLN A 65 2.95 12.48 -12.64
N ALA A 66 2.87 13.50 -11.77
CA ALA A 66 2.16 14.76 -12.00
C ALA A 66 0.73 14.58 -12.56
N ILE A 67 0.09 13.45 -12.29
CA ILE A 67 -1.25 13.15 -12.82
C ILE A 67 -2.22 14.09 -12.12
N PRO A 68 -2.90 15.00 -12.86
CA PRO A 68 -3.92 15.87 -12.29
C PRO A 68 -4.93 15.01 -11.54
N TYR A 69 -5.34 15.42 -10.35
CA TYR A 69 -6.29 14.66 -9.52
C TYR A 69 -7.57 14.30 -10.28
N ILE A 70 -7.96 15.13 -11.25
CA ILE A 70 -9.10 14.98 -12.15
C ILE A 70 -8.96 13.84 -13.17
N ASN A 71 -7.73 13.47 -13.52
CA ASN A 71 -7.41 12.44 -14.52
C ASN A 71 -6.99 11.11 -13.89
N ARG A 72 -7.18 10.93 -12.57
CA ARG A 72 -6.93 9.65 -11.94
C ARG A 72 -8.03 8.67 -12.34
N PRO A 73 -7.73 7.59 -13.09
CA PRO A 73 -8.71 6.55 -13.28
C PRO A 73 -9.03 5.95 -11.91
N THR A 74 -10.31 5.93 -11.56
CA THR A 74 -10.84 5.03 -10.54
C THR A 74 -10.66 3.60 -11.06
N MET A 75 -9.58 2.91 -10.66
CA MET A 75 -9.25 1.56 -11.13
C MET A 75 -8.82 0.62 -10.01
#